data_AF-A0A8T4NBS3-F1
#
_entry.id   AF-A0A8T4NBS3-F1
#
_cell.length_a   1.000
_cell.length_b   1.000
_cell.length_c   1.000
_cell.angle_alpha   90.00
_cell.angle_beta   90.00
_cell.angle_gamma   90.00
#
_symmetry.space_group_name_H-M   'P 1'
#
loop_
_entity.id
_entity.type
_entity.pdbx_description
1 polymer ?
#
loop_
_entity_poly.entity_id
_entity_poly.type
_entity_poly.pdbx_seq_one_letter_code
_entity_poly.pdbx_strand_id
1 'polypeptide(L)'
;MSDFLFHQVSEKEKEEIKKEAKQIMNSFYEKLSKIKVKIKEPLIERKESERQEGEGSEGNEEFRDLMFNNAPNKQEGFIIAEKKKW
;
A
#
# COMPACT_ATOMS: atom_id res chain seq x y z
N MET A 1 -4.82 14.80 -10.24
CA MET A 1 -4.00 13.68 -9.70
C MET A 1 -3.12 14.16 -8.54
N SER A 2 -3.67 14.99 -7.66
CA SER A 2 -3.00 15.53 -6.47
C SER A 2 -3.60 14.98 -5.17
N ASP A 3 -4.79 14.38 -5.25
CA ASP A 3 -5.63 14.00 -4.11
C ASP A 3 -5.18 12.72 -3.38
N PHE A 4 -4.12 12.07 -3.87
CA PHE A 4 -3.53 10.86 -3.26
C PHE A 4 -2.18 11.12 -2.60
N LEU A 5 -1.69 12.36 -2.62
CA LEU A 5 -0.48 12.74 -1.91
C LEU A 5 -0.81 12.92 -0.42
N PHE A 6 0.05 12.39 0.45
CA PHE A 6 -0.12 12.54 1.89
C PHE A 6 -0.12 14.04 2.26
N HIS A 7 -1.16 14.46 2.98
CA HIS A 7 -1.23 15.78 3.58
C HIS A 7 -1.83 15.69 4.99
N GLN A 8 -1.61 16.73 5.78
CA GLN A 8 -2.25 16.86 7.07
C GLN A 8 -3.75 17.10 6.87
N VAL A 9 -4.57 16.25 7.47
CA VAL A 9 -6.03 16.30 7.33
C VAL A 9 -6.62 17.24 8.39
N SER A 10 -7.44 18.20 7.98
CA SER A 10 -8.14 19.12 8.89
C SER A 10 -9.28 18.42 9.65
N GLU A 11 -9.76 18.97 10.77
CA GLU A 11 -10.88 18.34 11.51
C GLU A 11 -12.16 18.22 10.66
N LYS A 12 -12.47 19.23 9.84
CA LYS A 12 -13.61 19.20 8.92
C LYS A 12 -13.47 18.07 7.90
N GLU A 13 -12.27 17.94 7.33
CA GLU A 13 -11.98 16.90 6.34
C GLU A 13 -11.99 15.50 6.95
N LYS A 14 -11.54 15.34 8.21
CA LYS A 14 -11.68 14.07 8.94
C LYS A 14 -13.15 13.66 9.07
N GLU A 15 -14.05 14.61 9.34
CA GLU A 15 -15.49 14.33 9.41
C GLU A 15 -16.07 13.92 8.05
N GLU A 16 -15.64 14.59 6.98
CA GLU A 16 -16.02 14.25 5.59
C GLU A 16 -15.55 12.83 5.22
N ILE A 17 -14.26 12.53 5.44
CA ILE A 17 -13.67 11.19 5.23
C ILE A 17 -14.43 10.13 6.03
N LYS A 18 -14.75 10.42 7.30
CA LYS A 18 -15.48 9.48 8.17
C LYS A 18 -16.87 9.19 7.63
N LYS A 19 -17.56 10.21 7.10
CA LYS A 19 -18.91 10.07 6.52
C LYS A 19 -18.85 9.23 5.25
N GLU A 20 -17.91 9.52 4.35
CA GLU A 20 -17.72 8.78 3.11
C GLU A 20 -17.33 7.33 3.36
N ALA A 21 -16.36 7.09 4.25
CA ALA A 21 -15.96 5.74 4.66
C ALA A 21 -17.16 4.94 5.20
N LYS A 22 -18.00 5.56 6.04
CA LYS A 22 -19.21 4.93 6.56
C LYS A 22 -20.20 4.57 5.45
N GLN A 23 -20.39 5.45 4.48
CA GLN A 23 -21.25 5.16 3.32
C GLN A 23 -20.72 3.99 2.49
N ILE A 24 -19.40 3.95 2.23
CA ILE A 24 -18.76 2.86 1.50
C ILE A 24 -18.95 1.54 2.26
N MET A 25 -18.65 1.51 3.55
CA MET A 25 -18.80 0.31 4.40
C MET A 25 -20.25 -0.18 4.43
N ASN A 26 -21.22 0.73 4.60
CA ASN A 26 -22.64 0.37 4.62
C ASN A 26 -23.08 -0.19 3.27
N SER A 27 -22.72 0.47 2.15
CA SER A 27 -23.08 0.00 0.81
C SER A 27 -22.46 -1.36 0.48
N PHE A 28 -21.25 -1.61 0.96
CA PHE A 28 -20.57 -2.89 0.83
C PHE A 28 -21.28 -3.97 1.65
N TYR A 29 -21.60 -3.68 2.91
CA TYR A 29 -22.36 -4.58 3.79
C TYR A 29 -23.74 -4.94 3.19
N GLU A 30 -24.48 -3.96 2.67
CA GLU A 30 -25.77 -4.19 2.02
C GLU A 30 -25.67 -5.04 0.75
N LYS A 31 -24.56 -4.93 0.01
CA LYS A 31 -24.32 -5.79 -1.16
C LYS A 31 -23.95 -7.21 -0.72
N LEU A 32 -23.12 -7.35 0.31
CA LEU A 32 -22.74 -8.65 0.87
C LEU A 32 -23.94 -9.40 1.46
N SER A 33 -24.84 -8.72 2.16
CA SER A 33 -26.03 -9.35 2.77
C SER A 33 -27.01 -9.92 1.74
N LYS A 34 -26.95 -9.46 0.48
CA LYS A 34 -27.74 -10.01 -0.63
C LYS A 34 -27.19 -11.32 -1.18
N ILE A 35 -25.94 -11.67 -0.84
CA ILE A 35 -25.32 -12.93 -1.26
C ILE A 35 -25.85 -14.05 -0.36
N LYS A 36 -26.81 -14.82 -0.90
CA LYS A 36 -27.44 -15.96 -0.19
C LYS A 36 -26.73 -17.30 -0.40
N VAL A 37 -25.71 -17.32 -1.25
CA VAL A 37 -24.97 -18.53 -1.63
C VAL A 37 -23.70 -18.61 -0.79
N LYS A 38 -23.40 -19.79 -0.24
CA LYS A 38 -22.07 -20.08 0.31
C LYS A 38 -21.09 -20.07 -0.85
N ILE A 39 -20.37 -18.96 -1.02
CA ILE A 39 -19.28 -18.87 -1.98
C ILE A 39 -18.18 -19.81 -1.48
N LYS A 40 -17.85 -20.83 -2.27
CA LYS A 40 -16.66 -21.65 -2.01
C LYS A 40 -15.46 -20.73 -2.16
N GLU A 41 -14.63 -20.61 -1.13
CA GLU A 41 -13.41 -19.80 -1.21
C GLU A 41 -12.58 -20.27 -2.42
N PRO A 42 -12.09 -19.34 -3.26
CA PRO A 42 -11.14 -19.69 -4.30
C PRO A 42 -9.83 -20.09 -3.61
N LEU A 43 -9.71 -21.38 -3.32
CA LEU A 43 -8.52 -21.96 -2.70
C LEU A 43 -7.45 -22.11 -3.78
N ILE A 44 -6.40 -21.31 -3.69
CA ILE A 44 -5.17 -21.51 -4.47
C ILE A 44 -4.20 -22.25 -3.57
N GLU A 45 -4.21 -23.58 -3.63
CA GLU A 45 -3.19 -24.40 -2.98
C GLU A 45 -1.89 -24.33 -3.79
N ARG A 46 -0.84 -23.78 -3.17
CA ARG A 46 0.51 -23.83 -3.70
C ARG A 46 1.29 -24.88 -2.94
N LYS A 47 1.97 -25.78 -3.65
CA LYS A 47 2.86 -26.77 -3.05
C LYS A 47 4.06 -26.12 -2.35
N GLU A 48 4.51 -25.00 -2.89
CA GLU A 48 5.65 -24.24 -2.41
C GLU A 48 5.27 -22.76 -2.35
N SER A 49 5.60 -22.12 -1.23
CA SER A 49 5.42 -20.67 -1.01
C SER A 49 6.75 -19.94 -0.84
N GLU A 50 7.85 -20.68 -0.92
CA GLU A 50 9.19 -20.21 -0.64
C GLU A 50 9.99 -20.13 -1.92
N ARG A 51 10.90 -19.16 -1.98
CA ARG A 51 11.91 -19.10 -3.02
C ARG A 51 13.13 -19.86 -2.51
N GLN A 52 13.66 -20.78 -3.32
CA GLN A 52 14.94 -21.41 -3.06
C GLN A 52 16.03 -20.34 -2.97
N GLU A 53 16.84 -20.38 -1.91
CA GLU A 53 18.00 -19.52 -1.78
C GLU A 53 18.99 -19.82 -2.91
N GLY A 54 19.51 -18.79 -3.55
CA GLY A 54 20.50 -18.89 -4.62
C GLY A 54 21.58 -17.82 -4.43
N GLU A 55 22.52 -17.71 -5.37
CA GLU A 55 23.71 -16.85 -5.25
C GLU A 55 23.41 -15.33 -5.34
N GLY A 56 22.13 -14.95 -5.46
CA GLY A 56 21.74 -13.57 -5.76
C GLY A 56 22.15 -13.17 -7.17
N SER A 57 21.66 -12.01 -7.62
CA SER A 57 22.15 -11.38 -8.85
C SER A 57 22.65 -9.99 -8.51
N GLU A 58 23.61 -9.48 -9.27
CA GLU A 58 24.00 -8.08 -9.17
C GLU A 58 22.78 -7.18 -9.42
N GLY A 59 22.68 -6.10 -8.64
CA GLY A 59 21.59 -5.14 -8.77
C GLY A 59 21.75 -4.32 -10.05
N ASN A 60 20.67 -4.10 -10.79
CA ASN A 60 20.66 -3.22 -11.95
C ASN A 60 20.96 -1.77 -11.52
N GLU A 61 22.01 -1.17 -12.10
CA GLU A 61 22.40 0.23 -11.83
C GLU A 61 21.29 1.22 -12.20
N GLU A 62 20.56 0.98 -13.29
CA GLU A 62 19.42 1.81 -13.71
C GLU A 62 18.31 1.82 -12.65
N PHE A 63 18.08 0.66 -12.01
CA PHE A 63 17.11 0.55 -10.92
C PHE A 63 17.57 1.33 -9.69
N ARG A 64 18.86 1.26 -9.36
CA ARG A 64 19.45 2.02 -8.26
C ARG A 64 19.22 3.52 -8.47
N ASP A 65 19.53 4.02 -9.67
CA ASP A 65 19.39 5.43 -9.99
C ASP A 65 17.92 5.88 -10.01
N LEU A 66 17.02 5.05 -10.54
CA LEU A 66 15.58 5.34 -10.54
C LEU A 66 15.02 5.41 -9.10
N MET A 67 15.45 4.51 -8.23
CA MET A 67 15.05 4.50 -6.82
C MET A 67 15.46 5.81 -6.13
N PHE A 68 16.72 6.23 -6.28
CA PHE A 68 17.18 7.49 -5.69
C PHE A 68 16.55 8.71 -6.38
N ASN A 69 16.28 8.67 -7.69
CA ASN A 69 15.60 9.76 -8.40
C ASN A 69 14.19 10.05 -7.91
N ASN A 70 13.49 9.04 -7.38
CA ASN A 70 12.18 9.20 -6.79
C ASN A 70 12.20 9.60 -5.31
N ALA A 71 13.37 9.60 -4.65
CA ALA A 71 13.47 9.95 -3.23
C ALA A 71 13.40 11.48 -3.03
N PRO A 72 12.57 11.99 -2.09
CA PRO A 72 12.38 13.44 -1.89
C PRO A 72 13.62 14.12 -1.31
N ASN A 73 14.35 13.44 -0.43
CA ASN A 73 15.61 13.91 0.13
C ASN A 73 16.67 12.81 -0.01
N LYS A 74 17.77 13.12 -0.69
CA LYS A 74 18.86 12.17 -0.94
C LYS A 74 20.20 12.88 -0.99
N GLN A 75 21.25 12.14 -0.67
CA GLN A 75 22.63 12.59 -0.82
C GLN A 75 23.49 11.38 -1.16
N GLU A 76 24.20 11.43 -2.29
CA GLU A 76 25.28 10.50 -2.64
C GLU A 76 24.98 9.00 -2.36
N GLY A 77 23.83 8.50 -2.81
CA GLY A 77 23.45 7.09 -2.60
C GLY A 77 22.81 6.79 -1.24
N PHE A 78 22.44 7.82 -0.48
CA PHE A 78 21.68 7.72 0.77
C PHE A 78 20.34 8.45 0.66
N ILE A 79 19.28 7.86 1.23
CA ILE A 79 18.00 8.54 1.45
C ILE A 79 18.07 9.20 2.83
N ILE A 80 17.79 10.50 2.90
CA ILE A 80 17.77 11.25 4.15
C ILE A 80 16.35 11.25 4.72
N ALA A 81 16.20 10.78 5.95
CA ALA A 81 14.94 10.76 6.66
C ALA A 81 15.09 11.33 8.07
N GLU A 82 14.00 11.83 8.65
CA GLU A 82 13.99 12.34 10.02
C GLU A 82 14.26 11.21 11.03
N LYS A 83 15.19 11.44 11.95
CA LYS A 83 15.45 10.51 13.05
C LYS A 83 14.34 10.65 14.10
N LYS A 84 13.34 9.77 14.08
CA LYS A 84 12.39 9.64 15.19
C LYS A 84 13.00 8.85 16.34
N LYS A 85 12.77 9.30 17.58
CA LYS A 85 12.98 8.45 18.76
C LYS A 85 11.81 7.48 18.80
N TRP A 86 12.11 6.19 18.65
CA TRP A 86 11.19 5.11 18.96
C TRP A 86 11.06 4.97 20.48
#